data_AF-A0A7S1DZ44-F1
#
_entry.id   AF-A0A7S1DZ44-F1
#
_cell.length_a   1.000
_cell.length_b   1.000
_cell.length_c   1.000
_cell.angle_alpha   90.00
_cell.angle_beta   90.00
_cell.angle_gamma   90.00
#
_symmetry.space_group_name_H-M   'P 1'
#
loop_
_entity.id
_entity.type
_entity.pdbx_description
1 polymer ?
#
loop_
_entity_poly.entity_id
_entity_poly.type
_entity_poly.pdbx_seq_one_letter_code
_entity_poly.pdbx_strand_id
1 'polypeptide(L)'
;ESTGCLSQCDNGPNICIDGTVENGIDSAAVAAAVLEINKDTTIHPTFLAACQVMEKAERATSLAEKERNLSSVISALMKLEGESKKCLAQALVMRAHLALDYRDASLEQARDDAHSASRLDPQHATVWRVLADVEMKLGNSSQAIEALHKWAKYQPKFVTKVNQELQ
;
A
#
# COMPACT_ATOMS: atom_id res chain seq x y z
N GLU A 1 15.66 -50.45 31.85
CA GLU A 1 16.48 -49.24 31.81
C GLU A 1 15.72 -48.15 31.04
N SER A 2 15.87 -46.91 31.52
CA SER A 2 15.42 -45.59 31.01
C SER A 2 13.95 -45.37 30.59
N THR A 3 13.22 -44.77 31.53
CA THR A 3 12.26 -43.65 31.36
C THR A 3 12.64 -42.61 30.30
N GLY A 4 11.62 -42.01 29.65
CA GLY A 4 11.74 -40.74 28.93
C GLY A 4 10.42 -40.23 28.36
N CYS A 5 9.70 -39.38 29.10
CA CYS A 5 8.58 -38.57 28.60
C CYS A 5 9.06 -37.53 27.59
N LEU A 6 8.31 -37.27 26.52
CA LEU A 6 8.26 -35.95 25.87
C LEU A 6 6.84 -35.68 25.34
N SER A 7 6.01 -35.14 26.22
CA SER A 7 5.07 -34.07 25.87
C SER A 7 5.83 -32.92 25.17
N GLN A 8 5.17 -32.26 24.21
CA GLN A 8 5.58 -31.11 23.40
C GLN A 8 6.05 -31.46 21.98
N CYS A 9 5.11 -31.38 21.04
CA CYS A 9 5.34 -30.80 19.72
C CYS A 9 4.05 -30.09 19.29
N ASP A 10 3.98 -28.78 19.56
CA ASP A 10 3.01 -27.80 19.01
C ASP A 10 3.21 -27.56 17.50
N ASN A 11 3.59 -28.59 16.75
CA ASN A 11 3.73 -28.52 15.31
C ASN A 11 2.66 -29.42 14.69
N GLY A 12 1.45 -28.88 14.58
CA GLY A 12 0.51 -29.30 13.54
C GLY A 12 1.20 -29.29 12.18
N PRO A 13 0.70 -30.03 11.18
CA PRO A 13 1.43 -30.28 9.94
C PRO A 13 1.93 -28.97 9.33
N ASN A 14 3.25 -28.79 9.36
CA ASN A 14 3.94 -27.70 8.69
C ASN A 14 3.68 -27.85 7.19
N ILE A 15 2.66 -27.16 6.69
CA ILE A 15 2.52 -26.89 5.27
C ILE A 15 3.58 -25.84 4.96
N CYS A 16 4.77 -26.29 4.58
CA CYS A 16 5.74 -25.47 3.89
C CYS A 16 5.19 -25.18 2.49
N ILE A 17 4.68 -23.98 2.27
CA ILE A 17 4.37 -23.50 0.92
C ILE A 17 5.68 -22.99 0.32
N ASP A 18 6.51 -23.93 -0.13
CA ASP A 18 7.48 -23.65 -1.19
C ASP A 18 6.76 -23.86 -2.51
N GLY A 19 6.34 -22.76 -3.14
CA GLY A 19 5.63 -22.82 -4.40
C GLY A 19 5.24 -21.44 -4.92
N THR A 20 5.85 -21.06 -6.04
CA THR A 20 5.27 -20.13 -7.02
C THR A 20 3.79 -20.45 -7.21
N VAL A 21 2.92 -19.48 -6.94
CA VAL A 21 1.47 -19.66 -7.09
C VAL A 21 1.13 -19.60 -8.59
N GLU A 22 1.40 -20.69 -9.28
CA GLU A 22 0.80 -20.99 -10.58
C GLU A 22 -0.57 -21.62 -10.34
N ASN A 23 -1.62 -20.90 -10.74
CA ASN A 23 -3.03 -21.27 -10.77
C ASN A 23 -3.76 -21.35 -9.41
N GLY A 24 -4.80 -20.52 -9.23
CA GLY A 24 -5.97 -21.00 -8.49
C GLY A 24 -6.69 -20.08 -7.50
N ILE A 25 -6.60 -18.73 -7.59
CA ILE A 25 -7.61 -17.87 -6.96
C ILE A 25 -7.96 -16.70 -7.89
N ASP A 26 -8.85 -16.95 -8.84
CA ASP A 26 -9.24 -15.96 -9.85
C ASP A 26 -10.36 -15.02 -9.37
N SER A 27 -10.71 -15.09 -8.09
CA SER A 27 -11.81 -14.33 -7.49
C SER A 27 -11.44 -13.82 -6.10
N ALA A 28 -11.54 -12.51 -5.92
CA ALA A 28 -11.39 -11.85 -4.62
C ALA A 28 -12.29 -12.47 -3.54
N ALA A 29 -13.46 -13.01 -3.91
CA ALA A 29 -14.36 -13.67 -2.96
C ALA A 29 -13.82 -15.03 -2.47
N VAL A 30 -13.08 -15.74 -3.32
CA VAL A 30 -12.47 -17.03 -2.96
C VAL A 30 -11.22 -16.81 -2.11
N ALA A 31 -10.43 -15.76 -2.42
CA ALA A 31 -9.33 -15.33 -1.55
C ALA A 31 -9.84 -14.91 -0.15
N ALA A 32 -11.01 -14.26 -0.07
CA ALA A 32 -11.62 -13.84 1.18
C ALA A 32 -11.97 -15.04 2.04
N ALA A 33 -12.72 -15.99 1.45
CA ALA A 33 -13.15 -17.20 2.11
C ALA A 33 -11.98 -18.09 2.59
N VAL A 34 -10.86 -18.12 1.87
CA VAL A 34 -9.66 -18.87 2.28
C VAL A 34 -8.93 -18.19 3.44
N LEU A 35 -8.88 -16.85 3.46
CA LEU A 35 -8.26 -16.08 4.54
C LEU A 35 -9.11 -16.02 5.82
N GLU A 36 -10.43 -16.20 5.71
CA GLU A 36 -11.38 -16.31 6.83
C GLU A 36 -11.18 -17.59 7.68
N ILE A 37 -10.39 -18.57 7.22
CA ILE A 37 -10.12 -19.81 7.95
C ILE A 37 -9.20 -19.58 9.17
N ASN A 38 -8.45 -18.47 9.20
CA ASN A 38 -7.70 -18.04 10.38
C ASN A 38 -8.57 -17.11 11.24
N LYS A 39 -9.23 -17.74 12.21
CA LYS A 39 -10.17 -17.15 13.17
C LYS A 39 -9.61 -15.86 13.79
N ASP A 40 -10.27 -14.76 13.44
CA ASP A 40 -10.44 -13.50 14.20
C ASP A 40 -10.41 -12.24 13.32
N THR A 41 -10.21 -12.38 11.99
CA THR A 41 -10.27 -11.24 11.07
C THR A 41 -11.28 -11.49 9.95
N THR A 42 -12.43 -10.81 9.97
CA THR A 42 -13.36 -10.78 8.84
C THR A 42 -12.81 -9.82 7.79
N ILE A 43 -12.26 -10.35 6.69
CA ILE A 43 -11.73 -9.52 5.60
C ILE A 43 -12.88 -9.14 4.67
N HIS A 44 -13.21 -7.85 4.58
CA HIS A 44 -14.23 -7.38 3.67
C HIS A 44 -13.86 -7.74 2.21
N PRO A 45 -14.74 -8.37 1.40
CA PRO A 45 -14.42 -8.80 0.03
C PRO A 45 -13.88 -7.69 -0.88
N THR A 46 -14.29 -6.44 -0.62
CA THR A 46 -13.78 -5.26 -1.32
C THR A 46 -12.28 -5.04 -1.12
N PHE A 47 -11.66 -5.48 -0.03
CA PHE A 47 -10.21 -5.35 0.15
C PHE A 47 -9.44 -6.20 -0.85
N LEU A 48 -9.87 -7.43 -1.07
CA LEU A 48 -9.22 -8.33 -2.03
C LEU A 48 -9.49 -7.87 -3.46
N ALA A 49 -10.71 -7.41 -3.75
CA ALA A 49 -11.03 -6.81 -5.04
C ALA A 49 -10.18 -5.55 -5.28
N ALA A 50 -9.96 -4.72 -4.25
CA ALA A 50 -9.09 -3.56 -4.32
C ALA A 50 -7.65 -3.96 -4.61
N CYS A 51 -7.10 -4.97 -3.93
CA CYS A 51 -5.75 -5.49 -4.20
C CYS A 51 -5.60 -5.96 -5.65
N GLN A 52 -6.55 -6.75 -6.15
CA GLN A 52 -6.53 -7.25 -7.53
C GLN A 52 -6.56 -6.10 -8.56
N VAL A 53 -7.39 -5.08 -8.32
CA VAL A 53 -7.50 -3.93 -9.23
C VAL A 53 -6.27 -3.01 -9.13
N MET A 54 -5.65 -2.87 -7.96
CA MET A 54 -4.37 -2.16 -7.80
C MET A 54 -3.24 -2.86 -8.56
N GLU A 55 -3.14 -4.18 -8.45
CA GLU A 55 -2.17 -4.99 -9.21
C GLU A 55 -2.40 -4.89 -10.72
N LYS A 56 -3.68 -4.90 -11.15
CA LYS A 56 -4.04 -4.65 -12.55
C LYS A 56 -3.62 -3.26 -13.00
N ALA A 57 -3.76 -2.24 -12.15
CA ALA A 57 -3.31 -0.88 -12.45
C ALA A 57 -1.79 -0.81 -12.64
N GLU A 58 -1.00 -1.52 -11.86
CA GLU A 58 0.47 -1.56 -12.06
C GLU A 58 0.86 -2.14 -13.42
N ARG A 59 0.17 -3.22 -13.83
CA ARG A 59 0.42 -3.91 -15.10
C ARG A 59 -0.16 -3.22 -16.34
N ALA A 60 -1.09 -2.29 -16.16
CA ALA A 60 -1.73 -1.60 -17.29
C ALA A 60 -0.70 -0.75 -18.05
N THR A 61 -0.83 -0.67 -19.37
CA THR A 61 0.14 0.02 -20.23
C THR A 61 -0.20 1.49 -20.46
N SER A 62 -1.47 1.87 -20.27
CA SER A 62 -1.94 3.24 -20.50
C SER A 62 -2.25 3.98 -19.20
N LEU A 63 -1.85 5.26 -19.12
CA LEU A 63 -2.14 6.14 -17.97
C LEU A 63 -3.64 6.16 -17.65
N ALA A 64 -4.48 6.34 -18.68
CA ALA A 64 -5.93 6.42 -18.51
C ALA A 64 -6.53 5.14 -17.89
N GLU A 65 -5.97 3.97 -18.17
CA GLU A 65 -6.41 2.72 -17.53
C GLU A 65 -5.93 2.63 -16.08
N LYS A 66 -4.68 3.02 -15.80
CA LYS A 66 -4.14 3.08 -14.44
C LYS A 66 -4.99 3.99 -13.54
N GLU A 67 -5.25 5.21 -14.01
CA GLU A 67 -6.07 6.20 -13.29
C GLU A 67 -7.50 5.72 -13.06
N ARG A 68 -8.12 5.10 -14.07
CA ARG A 68 -9.48 4.55 -13.96
C ARG A 68 -9.55 3.44 -12.92
N ASN A 69 -8.60 2.51 -12.95
CA ASN A 69 -8.54 1.40 -12.00
C ASN A 69 -8.35 1.92 -10.57
N LEU A 70 -7.36 2.80 -10.35
CA LEU A 70 -7.09 3.37 -9.02
C LEU A 70 -8.24 4.23 -8.50
N SER A 71 -8.87 5.04 -9.36
CA SER A 71 -10.02 5.87 -8.98
C SER A 71 -11.24 5.03 -8.60
N SER A 72 -11.46 3.90 -9.28
CA SER A 72 -12.50 2.94 -8.92
C SER A 72 -12.27 2.35 -7.53
N VAL A 73 -11.03 1.92 -7.24
CA VAL A 73 -10.63 1.39 -5.93
C VAL A 73 -10.85 2.42 -4.83
N ILE A 74 -10.36 3.65 -5.03
CA ILE A 74 -10.50 4.74 -4.05
C ILE A 74 -11.97 5.02 -3.75
N SER A 75 -12.82 5.12 -4.78
CA SER A 75 -14.27 5.32 -4.62
C SER A 75 -14.95 4.19 -3.85
N ALA A 76 -14.55 2.93 -4.10
CA ALA A 76 -15.09 1.78 -3.38
C ALA A 76 -14.65 1.78 -1.90
N LEU A 77 -13.37 2.03 -1.63
CA LEU A 77 -12.81 2.02 -0.28
C LEU A 77 -13.29 3.20 0.57
N MET A 78 -13.55 4.37 -0.02
CA MET A 78 -14.12 5.52 0.69
C MET A 78 -15.51 5.26 1.28
N LYS A 79 -16.26 4.32 0.70
CA LYS A 79 -17.59 3.92 1.19
C LYS A 79 -17.51 2.96 2.37
N LEU A 80 -16.33 2.42 2.67
CA LEU A 80 -16.10 1.52 3.78
C LEU A 80 -15.58 2.31 4.97
N GLU A 81 -16.26 2.20 6.11
CA GLU A 81 -15.78 2.76 7.37
C GLU A 81 -14.73 1.85 8.03
N GLY A 82 -13.90 2.40 8.92
CA GLY A 82 -13.02 1.61 9.78
C GLY A 82 -11.68 1.18 9.15
N GLU A 83 -11.44 -0.13 9.05
CA GLU A 83 -10.14 -0.75 8.74
C GLU A 83 -9.64 -0.50 7.31
N SER A 84 -10.49 0.09 6.46
CA SER A 84 -10.15 0.44 5.07
C SER A 84 -9.10 1.52 4.93
N LYS A 85 -8.81 2.29 5.99
CA LYS A 85 -7.93 3.46 5.97
C LYS A 85 -6.55 3.17 5.39
N LYS A 86 -5.94 2.04 5.75
CA LYS A 86 -4.59 1.67 5.24
C LYS A 86 -4.62 1.30 3.76
N CYS A 87 -5.60 0.49 3.35
CA CYS A 87 -5.78 0.12 1.94
C CYS A 87 -6.11 1.36 1.08
N LEU A 88 -6.96 2.26 1.60
CA LEU A 88 -7.28 3.53 0.97
C LEU A 88 -6.05 4.44 0.86
N ALA A 89 -5.25 4.55 1.92
CA ALA A 89 -3.99 5.31 1.90
C ALA A 89 -3.04 4.77 0.82
N GLN A 90 -2.89 3.45 0.72
CA GLN A 90 -2.08 2.81 -0.32
C GLN A 90 -2.58 3.16 -1.73
N ALA A 91 -3.88 3.03 -1.99
CA ALA A 91 -4.45 3.34 -3.30
C ALA A 91 -4.25 4.82 -3.70
N LEU A 92 -4.39 5.74 -2.74
CA LEU A 92 -4.11 7.17 -2.92
C LEU A 92 -2.63 7.43 -3.21
N VAL A 93 -1.72 6.78 -2.48
CA VAL A 93 -0.26 6.86 -2.75
C VAL A 93 0.06 6.38 -4.16
N MET A 94 -0.52 5.26 -4.59
CA MET A 94 -0.29 4.74 -5.94
C MET A 94 -0.76 5.72 -7.01
N ARG A 95 -1.92 6.36 -6.83
CA ARG A 95 -2.43 7.35 -7.79
C ARG A 95 -1.62 8.65 -7.78
N ALA A 96 -1.17 9.10 -6.62
CA ALA A 96 -0.25 10.24 -6.52
C ALA A 96 1.10 9.95 -7.17
N HIS A 97 1.66 8.75 -6.97
CA HIS A 97 2.91 8.33 -7.60
C HIS A 97 2.78 8.27 -9.12
N LEU A 98 1.66 7.73 -9.62
CA LEU A 98 1.35 7.73 -11.04
C LEU A 98 1.38 9.14 -11.63
N ALA A 99 0.82 10.13 -10.94
CA ALA A 99 0.86 11.51 -11.42
C ALA A 99 2.27 12.12 -11.44
N LEU A 100 3.21 11.60 -10.64
CA LEU A 100 4.61 12.01 -10.71
C LEU A 100 5.32 11.44 -11.95
N ASP A 101 4.95 10.25 -12.42
CA ASP A 101 5.62 9.61 -13.56
C ASP A 101 5.19 10.19 -14.92
N TYR A 102 3.99 10.77 -14.98
CA TYR A 102 3.39 11.22 -16.23
C TYR A 102 3.29 12.75 -16.30
N ARG A 103 3.79 13.32 -17.40
CA ARG A 103 3.88 14.77 -17.60
C ARG A 103 2.52 15.48 -17.58
N ASP A 104 1.49 14.81 -18.09
CA ASP A 104 0.16 15.42 -18.29
C ASP A 104 -0.79 15.19 -17.11
N ALA A 105 -0.34 14.49 -16.05
CA ALA A 105 -1.16 14.22 -14.88
C ALA A 105 -1.22 15.43 -13.94
N SER A 106 -2.34 15.59 -13.23
CA SER A 106 -2.54 16.72 -12.31
C SER A 106 -1.71 16.53 -11.03
N LEU A 107 -0.72 17.40 -10.85
CA LEU A 107 0.10 17.45 -9.63
C LEU A 107 -0.71 17.93 -8.42
N GLU A 108 -1.74 18.75 -8.63
CA GLU A 108 -2.65 19.19 -7.58
C GLU A 108 -3.46 18.01 -7.04
N GLN A 109 -3.98 17.15 -7.92
CA GLN A 109 -4.66 15.92 -7.49
C GLN A 109 -3.68 14.99 -6.76
N ALA A 110 -2.45 14.85 -7.25
CA ALA A 110 -1.41 14.07 -6.59
C ALA A 110 -1.14 14.58 -5.17
N ARG A 111 -1.12 15.91 -4.98
CA ARG A 111 -0.93 16.55 -3.68
C ARG A 111 -2.09 16.24 -2.74
N ASP A 112 -3.32 16.37 -3.22
CA ASP A 112 -4.52 16.09 -2.43
C ASP A 112 -4.60 14.60 -2.04
N ASP A 113 -4.22 13.70 -2.94
CA ASP A 113 -4.13 12.27 -2.68
C ASP A 113 -3.06 11.95 -1.64
N ALA A 114 -1.84 12.48 -1.80
CA ALA A 114 -0.74 12.27 -0.86
C ALA A 114 -1.06 12.82 0.54
N HIS A 115 -1.67 14.01 0.63
CA HIS A 115 -2.14 14.55 1.90
C HIS A 115 -3.23 13.69 2.52
N SER A 116 -4.19 13.22 1.72
CA SER A 116 -5.25 12.34 2.21
C SER A 116 -4.69 11.03 2.74
N ALA A 117 -3.77 10.41 2.00
CA ALA A 117 -3.05 9.23 2.46
C ALA A 117 -2.29 9.49 3.76
N SER A 118 -1.66 10.66 3.93
CA SER A 118 -0.89 11.00 5.13
C SER A 118 -1.74 11.11 6.40
N ARG A 119 -3.01 11.48 6.25
CA ARG A 119 -3.98 11.53 7.35
C ARG A 119 -4.53 10.16 7.69
N LEU A 120 -4.68 9.29 6.68
CA LEU A 120 -5.20 7.94 6.83
C LEU A 120 -4.17 6.98 7.43
N ASP A 121 -2.92 7.06 6.97
CA ASP A 121 -1.80 6.29 7.50
C ASP A 121 -0.52 7.15 7.61
N PRO A 122 -0.35 7.87 8.73
CA PRO A 122 0.83 8.70 8.96
C PRO A 122 2.14 7.93 9.08
N GLN A 123 2.08 6.61 9.37
CA GLN A 123 3.27 5.76 9.53
C GLN A 123 3.74 5.17 8.20
N HIS A 124 2.91 5.25 7.16
CA HIS A 124 3.28 4.80 5.83
C HIS A 124 4.33 5.74 5.22
N ALA A 125 5.60 5.35 5.35
CA ALA A 125 6.73 6.18 4.94
C ALA A 125 6.67 6.63 3.47
N THR A 126 6.18 5.78 2.56
CA THR A 126 6.07 6.10 1.13
C THR A 126 5.19 7.33 0.88
N VAL A 127 4.18 7.57 1.73
CA VAL A 127 3.36 8.78 1.64
C VAL A 127 4.21 10.05 1.72
N TRP A 128 5.13 10.11 2.68
CA TRP A 128 5.97 11.28 2.89
C TRP A 128 6.96 11.50 1.76
N ARG A 129 7.47 10.41 1.17
CA ARG A 129 8.33 10.49 -0.02
C ARG A 129 7.56 11.02 -1.22
N VAL A 130 6.37 10.49 -1.50
CA VAL A 130 5.52 10.95 -2.60
C VAL A 130 5.09 12.40 -2.39
N LEU A 131 4.71 12.79 -1.17
CA LEU A 131 4.35 14.17 -0.85
C LEU A 131 5.53 15.12 -1.10
N ALA A 132 6.76 14.74 -0.70
CA ALA A 132 7.94 15.53 -0.99
C ALA A 132 8.15 15.73 -2.50
N ASP A 133 8.05 14.67 -3.28
CA ASP A 133 8.22 14.73 -4.74
C ASP A 133 7.14 15.60 -5.42
N VAL A 134 5.89 15.50 -4.96
CA VAL A 134 4.80 16.34 -5.46
C VAL A 134 5.06 17.80 -5.14
N GLU A 135 5.41 18.13 -3.90
CA GLU A 135 5.66 19.51 -3.51
C GLU A 135 6.89 20.11 -4.21
N MET A 136 7.94 19.31 -4.45
CA MET A 136 9.07 19.75 -5.27
C MET A 136 8.63 20.07 -6.70
N LYS A 137 7.81 19.22 -7.34
CA LYS A 137 7.32 19.47 -8.69
C LYS A 137 6.40 20.69 -8.78
N LEU A 138 5.67 20.99 -7.71
CA LEU A 138 4.85 22.20 -7.57
C LEU A 138 5.65 23.46 -7.20
N GLY A 139 6.96 23.32 -6.91
CA GLY A 139 7.83 24.44 -6.52
C GLY A 139 7.72 24.85 -5.05
N ASN A 140 7.04 24.05 -4.23
CA ASN A 140 6.82 24.29 -2.80
C ASN A 140 7.95 23.69 -1.95
N SER A 141 9.17 24.24 -2.09
CA SER A 141 10.36 23.67 -1.48
C SER A 141 10.26 23.53 0.05
N SER A 142 9.60 24.46 0.74
CA SER A 142 9.48 24.40 2.20
C SER A 142 8.70 23.16 2.66
N GLN A 143 7.59 22.87 1.98
CA GLN A 143 6.72 21.73 2.26
C GLN A 143 7.40 20.42 1.86
N ALA A 144 8.15 20.42 0.76
CA ALA A 144 8.95 19.27 0.34
C ALA A 144 10.00 18.88 1.40
N ILE A 145 10.71 19.87 1.95
CA ILE A 145 11.71 19.66 3.01
C ILE A 145 11.04 19.08 4.27
N GLU A 146 9.88 19.60 4.67
CA GLU A 146 9.13 19.06 5.81
C GLU A 146 8.72 17.60 5.58
N ALA A 147 8.24 17.27 4.37
CA ALA A 147 7.88 15.91 4.00
C ALA A 147 9.09 14.97 4.00
N LEU A 148 10.26 15.40 3.53
CA LEU A 148 11.50 14.62 3.59
C LEU A 148 11.95 14.35 5.03
N HIS A 149 11.84 15.32 5.93
CA HIS A 149 12.12 15.10 7.35
C HIS A 149 11.18 14.04 7.97
N LYS A 150 9.88 14.09 7.63
CA LYS A 150 8.92 13.07 8.06
C LYS A 150 9.25 11.70 7.47
N TRP A 151 9.65 11.64 6.19
CA TRP A 151 10.08 10.40 5.56
C TRP A 151 11.30 9.79 6.29
N ALA A 152 12.32 10.60 6.58
CA ALA A 152 13.51 10.18 7.33
C ALA A 152 13.17 9.69 8.75
N LYS A 153 12.19 10.29 9.41
CA LYS A 153 11.71 9.87 10.74
C LYS A 153 11.14 8.44 10.71
N TYR A 154 10.35 8.10 9.69
CA TYR A 154 9.73 6.77 9.57
C TYR A 154 10.62 5.73 8.87
N GLN A 155 11.65 6.18 8.16
CA GLN A 155 12.68 5.33 7.56
C GLN A 155 14.08 5.86 7.88
N PRO A 156 14.61 5.56 9.08
CA PRO A 156 15.92 6.05 9.53
C PRO A 156 17.07 5.71 8.58
N LYS A 157 16.94 4.63 7.81
CA LYS A 157 17.92 4.21 6.79
C LYS A 157 18.08 5.22 5.65
N PHE A 158 17.08 6.06 5.40
CA PHE A 158 17.11 7.07 4.34
C PHE A 158 17.52 8.46 4.82
N VAL A 159 17.85 8.65 6.11
CA VAL A 159 18.30 9.94 6.66
C VAL A 159 19.50 10.48 5.87
N THR A 160 20.48 9.64 5.54
CA THR A 160 21.65 10.05 4.75
C THR A 160 21.26 10.53 3.35
N LYS A 161 20.29 9.86 2.72
CA LYS A 161 19.78 10.24 1.39
C LYS A 161 19.03 11.56 1.46
N VAL A 162 18.20 11.75 2.48
CA VAL A 162 17.51 13.02 2.72
C VAL A 162 18.50 14.16 2.93
N ASN A 163 19.54 13.95 3.74
CA ASN A 163 20.55 14.98 3.96
C ASN A 163 21.31 15.38 2.67
N GLN A 164 21.44 14.47 1.70
CA GLN A 164 22.02 14.78 0.39
C GLN A 164 21.04 15.55 -0.50
N GLU A 165 19.74 15.23 -0.45
CA GLU A 165 18.70 15.92 -1.23
C GLU A 165 18.41 17.34 -0.71
N LEU A 166 18.79 17.64 0.54
CA LEU A 166 18.59 18.92 1.20
C LEU A 166 19.78 19.88 1.11
N GLN A 167 20.92 19.46 0.55
CA GLN A 167 22.15 20.26 0.36
C GLN A 167 22.17 20.96 -0.99
#